data_AF-A0A0N0U8V4-F1
#
_entry.id   AF-A0A0N0U8V4-F1
#
_cell.length_a   1.000
_cell.length_b   1.000
_cell.length_c   1.000
_cell.angle_alpha   90.00
_cell.angle_beta   90.00
_cell.angle_gamma   90.00
#
_symmetry.space_group_name_H-M   'P 1'
#
loop_
_entity.id
_entity.type
_entity.pdbx_description
1 polymer ?
#
loop_
_entity_poly.entity_id
_entity_poly.type
_entity_poly.pdbx_seq_one_letter_code
_entity_poly.pdbx_strand_id
1 'polypeptide(L)'
;MSKMSPMIRWMVLALAWWGPVLAQDWGLTQSQTLTAGGAKGWRYTLSPRGEEARALWESLSLQYRDLLRAGYRVDLGGWRLYFLGGKLRLERHCQAVNPACFTFGALPVDKARQDRLLMELAALLDQALGEAARTGGTVTLSRLFRVELRRNQAPPYPAAPLGWKP
;
A
#
# COMPACT_ATOMS: atom_id res chain seq x y z
N MET A 1 1.66 -33.58 -51.92
CA MET A 1 2.26 -33.53 -50.58
C MET A 1 3.49 -32.63 -50.63
N SER A 2 3.32 -31.35 -50.29
CA SER A 2 4.41 -30.37 -50.25
C SER A 2 4.54 -29.79 -48.85
N LYS A 3 5.78 -29.82 -48.35
CA LYS A 3 6.21 -29.51 -46.98
C LYS A 3 5.94 -28.06 -46.59
N MET A 4 5.43 -27.89 -45.37
CA MET A 4 5.31 -26.62 -44.65
C MET A 4 6.68 -26.00 -44.37
N SER A 5 6.86 -24.72 -44.72
CA SER A 5 7.93 -23.85 -44.22
C SER A 5 7.37 -22.95 -43.11
N PRO A 6 7.88 -23.00 -41.86
CA PRO A 6 7.47 -22.11 -40.79
C PRO A 6 8.43 -20.93 -40.71
N MET A 7 8.28 -19.96 -41.63
CA MET A 7 9.12 -18.75 -41.66
C MET A 7 8.27 -17.48 -41.59
N ILE A 8 7.22 -17.49 -40.76
CA ILE A 8 6.44 -16.29 -40.42
C ILE A 8 6.07 -16.39 -38.94
N ARG A 9 7.06 -16.32 -38.07
CA ARG A 9 6.88 -16.36 -36.60
C ARG A 9 7.74 -15.34 -35.86
N TRP A 10 7.98 -14.19 -36.49
CA TRP A 10 8.78 -13.10 -35.91
C TRP A 10 8.24 -11.70 -36.28
N MET A 11 6.91 -11.54 -36.29
CA MET A 11 6.30 -10.24 -36.61
C MET A 11 5.11 -9.86 -35.73
N VAL A 12 5.11 -10.28 -34.46
CA VAL A 12 4.15 -9.78 -33.45
C VAL A 12 4.85 -9.79 -32.09
N LEU A 13 5.63 -8.75 -31.75
CA LEU A 13 6.09 -8.45 -30.38
C LEU A 13 6.79 -7.08 -30.33
N ALA A 14 6.09 -6.03 -30.75
CA ALA A 14 6.53 -4.64 -30.52
C ALA A 14 5.34 -3.69 -30.34
N LEU A 15 4.22 -4.19 -29.81
CA LEU A 15 2.98 -3.45 -29.60
C LEU A 15 2.43 -3.72 -28.19
N ALA A 16 3.28 -3.55 -27.18
CA ALA A 16 2.86 -3.53 -25.79
C ALA A 16 3.92 -2.83 -24.96
N TRP A 17 3.86 -1.48 -24.86
CA TRP A 17 4.19 -0.79 -23.60
C TRP A 17 4.07 0.73 -23.60
N TRP A 18 3.27 1.34 -24.46
CA TRP A 18 2.98 2.77 -24.31
C TRP A 18 1.60 2.94 -23.69
N GLY A 19 1.44 2.34 -22.50
CA GLY A 19 0.45 2.88 -21.56
C GLY A 19 0.95 4.27 -21.14
N PRO A 20 0.06 5.26 -20.94
CA PRO A 20 0.49 6.53 -20.37
C PRO A 20 1.23 6.21 -19.07
N VAL A 21 2.47 6.69 -18.95
CA VAL A 21 3.16 6.73 -17.65
C VAL A 21 2.34 7.70 -16.80
N LEU A 22 1.25 7.18 -16.21
CA LEU A 22 0.53 7.86 -15.16
C LEU A 22 1.58 8.11 -14.08
N ALA A 23 1.78 9.38 -13.73
CA ALA A 23 2.64 9.76 -12.63
C ALA A 23 2.24 8.91 -11.42
N GLN A 24 3.14 8.02 -11.01
CA GLN A 24 2.90 7.06 -9.94
C GLN A 24 3.17 7.80 -8.63
N ASP A 25 2.10 8.18 -7.93
CA ASP A 25 2.20 9.01 -6.72
C ASP A 25 2.78 8.20 -5.54
N TRP A 26 2.86 6.87 -5.69
CA TRP A 26 3.42 5.97 -4.69
C TRP A 26 4.55 5.10 -5.22
N GLY A 27 5.43 4.73 -4.31
CA GLY A 27 6.46 3.72 -4.51
C GLY A 27 6.31 2.58 -3.52
N LEU A 28 6.31 1.35 -4.04
CA LEU A 28 6.47 0.13 -3.25
C LEU A 28 7.92 -0.35 -3.37
N THR A 29 8.69 -0.19 -2.30
CA THR A 29 10.05 -0.73 -2.21
C THR A 29 10.01 -2.08 -1.53
N GLN A 30 10.57 -3.09 -2.20
CA GLN A 30 10.71 -4.46 -1.68
C GLN A 30 12.17 -4.75 -1.40
N SER A 31 12.48 -5.29 -0.22
CA SER A 31 13.83 -5.71 0.14
C SER A 31 13.79 -6.96 1.01
N GLN A 32 14.85 -7.76 0.94
CA GLN A 32 15.09 -8.85 1.87
C GLN A 32 16.23 -8.45 2.79
N THR A 33 15.99 -8.49 4.09
CA THR A 33 17.07 -8.35 5.08
C THR A 33 17.42 -9.71 5.65
N LEU A 34 18.71 -10.04 5.63
CA LEU A 34 19.26 -11.14 6.42
C LEU A 34 19.21 -10.72 7.88
N THR A 35 18.45 -11.46 8.69
CA THR A 35 18.53 -11.32 10.14
C THR A 35 19.83 -11.95 10.64
N ALA A 36 20.28 -11.57 11.84
CA ALA A 36 21.51 -12.11 12.46
C ALA A 36 21.49 -13.65 12.60
N GLY A 37 20.31 -14.28 12.58
CA GLY A 37 20.12 -15.74 12.57
C GLY A 37 20.00 -16.36 11.17
N GLY A 38 20.33 -15.64 10.10
CA GLY A 38 20.26 -16.15 8.71
C GLY A 38 18.85 -16.23 8.11
N ALA A 39 17.79 -15.89 8.85
CA ALA A 39 16.44 -15.85 8.32
C ALA A 39 16.26 -14.61 7.43
N LYS A 40 15.73 -14.80 6.21
CA LYS A 40 15.40 -13.74 5.27
C LYS A 40 14.01 -13.19 5.60
N GLY A 41 13.95 -11.97 6.11
CA GLY A 41 12.69 -11.26 6.33
C GLY A 41 12.39 -10.34 5.15
N TRP A 42 11.22 -10.51 4.52
CA TRP A 42 10.75 -9.57 3.51
C TRP A 42 10.31 -8.25 4.16
N ARG A 43 10.66 -7.15 3.52
CA ARG A 43 10.24 -5.80 3.90
C ARG A 43 9.64 -5.08 2.71
N TYR A 44 8.41 -4.64 2.89
CA TYR A 44 7.62 -3.87 1.94
C TYR A 44 7.42 -2.47 2.52
N THR A 45 7.86 -1.44 1.81
CA THR A 45 7.70 -0.04 2.25
C THR A 45 6.96 0.75 1.20
N LEU A 46 5.84 1.35 1.61
CA LEU A 46 5.05 2.26 0.81
C LEU A 46 5.39 3.69 1.20
N SER A 47 5.82 4.47 0.21
CA SER A 47 6.16 5.89 0.39
C SER A 47 5.73 6.69 -0.83
N PRO A 48 5.24 7.93 -0.65
CA PRO A 48 4.86 8.78 -1.77
C PRO A 48 6.08 9.18 -2.63
N ARG A 49 5.87 9.29 -3.93
CA ARG A 49 6.86 9.68 -4.94
C ARG A 49 6.53 11.06 -5.52
N GLY A 50 7.56 11.86 -5.73
CA GLY A 50 7.39 13.25 -6.15
C GLY A 50 7.03 14.17 -4.99
N GLU A 51 7.24 15.46 -5.20
CA GLU A 51 7.08 16.50 -4.17
C GLU A 51 5.61 16.68 -3.77
N GLU A 52 4.72 16.76 -4.75
CA GLU A 52 3.29 16.96 -4.51
C GLU A 52 2.66 15.82 -3.71
N ALA A 53 2.92 14.57 -4.08
CA ALA A 53 2.37 13.41 -3.37
C ALA A 53 2.94 13.32 -1.94
N ARG A 54 4.21 13.71 -1.73
CA ARG A 54 4.82 13.79 -0.39
C ARG A 54 4.14 14.85 0.46
N ALA A 55 3.92 16.05 -0.05
CA ALA A 55 3.27 17.14 0.67
C ALA A 55 1.80 16.79 1.01
N LEU A 56 1.08 16.20 0.04
CA LEU A 56 -0.28 15.75 0.25
C LEU A 56 -0.37 14.65 1.31
N TRP A 57 0.49 13.63 1.22
CA TRP A 57 0.56 12.56 2.21
C TRP A 57 0.99 13.04 3.59
N GLU A 58 1.94 13.97 3.66
CA GLU A 58 2.38 14.54 4.92
C GLU A 58 1.20 15.20 5.66
N SER A 59 0.46 16.07 4.96
CA SER A 59 -0.72 16.75 5.51
C SER A 59 -1.83 15.77 5.91
N LEU A 60 -2.12 14.79 5.05
CA LEU A 60 -3.14 13.78 5.31
C LEU A 60 -2.78 12.88 6.49
N SER A 61 -1.51 12.48 6.58
CA SER A 61 -1.01 11.62 7.66
C SER A 61 -1.13 12.30 9.02
N LEU A 62 -1.00 13.63 9.10
CA LEU A 62 -1.23 14.37 10.34
C LEU A 62 -2.69 14.25 10.79
N GLN A 63 -3.65 14.51 9.90
CA GLN A 63 -5.07 14.36 10.23
C GLN A 63 -5.42 12.92 10.64
N TYR A 64 -4.86 11.92 9.95
CA TYR A 64 -5.06 10.52 10.33
C TYR A 64 -4.53 10.19 11.72
N ARG A 65 -3.36 10.71 12.08
CA ARG A 65 -2.79 10.51 13.43
C ARG A 65 -3.68 11.15 14.49
N ASP A 66 -4.20 12.35 14.22
CA ASP A 66 -5.08 13.05 15.17
C ASP A 66 -6.41 12.31 15.36
N LEU A 67 -6.99 11.79 14.28
CA LEU A 67 -8.16 10.92 14.33
C LEU A 67 -7.89 9.67 15.19
N LEU A 68 -6.77 8.99 14.97
CA LEU A 68 -6.40 7.78 15.73
C LEU A 68 -6.19 8.08 17.21
N ARG A 69 -5.54 9.21 17.56
CA ARG A 69 -5.35 9.64 18.96
C ARG A 69 -6.67 9.92 19.65
N ALA A 70 -7.62 10.51 18.93
CA ALA A 70 -8.97 10.76 19.41
C ALA A 70 -9.84 9.47 19.46
N GLY A 71 -9.30 8.31 19.12
CA GLY A 71 -10.00 7.02 19.18
C GLY A 71 -10.85 6.72 17.95
N TYR A 72 -10.79 7.55 16.91
CA TYR A 72 -11.44 7.27 15.63
C TYR A 72 -10.67 6.23 14.80
N ARG A 73 -11.31 5.82 13.71
CA ARG A 73 -10.77 4.86 12.74
C ARG A 73 -10.33 5.61 11.49
N VAL A 74 -9.33 5.06 10.81
CA VAL A 74 -8.85 5.57 9.52
C VAL A 74 -9.00 4.46 8.48
N ASP A 75 -9.79 4.75 7.44
CA ASP A 75 -10.08 3.83 6.35
C ASP A 75 -9.17 4.14 5.15
N LEU A 76 -8.48 3.11 4.67
CA LEU A 76 -7.43 3.16 3.64
C LEU A 76 -7.83 2.28 2.43
N GLY A 77 -9.11 2.29 2.07
CA GLY A 77 -9.68 1.44 1.03
C GLY A 77 -10.03 0.06 1.57
N GLY A 78 -9.30 -0.97 1.15
CA GLY A 78 -9.55 -2.36 1.58
C GLY A 78 -9.21 -2.64 3.05
N TRP A 79 -8.63 -1.66 3.75
CA TRP A 79 -8.04 -1.80 5.06
C TRP A 79 -8.45 -0.66 5.99
N ARG A 80 -8.56 -0.96 7.28
CA ARG A 80 -8.93 0.00 8.33
C ARG A 80 -7.93 -0.07 9.48
N LEU A 81 -7.53 1.09 9.97
CA LEU A 81 -6.58 1.27 11.05
C LEU A 81 -7.28 1.88 12.27
N TYR A 82 -7.06 1.32 13.46
CA TYR A 82 -7.71 1.77 14.70
C TYR A 82 -6.99 1.27 15.95
N PHE A 83 -7.25 1.90 17.10
CA PHE A 83 -6.81 1.39 18.40
C PHE A 83 -7.85 0.47 19.03
N LEU A 84 -7.38 -0.65 19.58
CA LEU A 84 -8.16 -1.55 20.43
C LEU A 84 -7.33 -1.94 21.65
N GLY A 85 -7.80 -1.57 22.85
CA GLY A 85 -7.08 -1.82 24.10
C GLY A 85 -5.67 -1.21 24.12
N GLY A 86 -5.53 0.02 23.61
CA GLY A 86 -4.23 0.72 23.51
C GLY A 86 -3.28 0.19 22.44
N LYS A 87 -3.69 -0.79 21.63
CA LYS A 87 -2.87 -1.39 20.57
C LYS A 87 -3.44 -1.04 19.20
N LEU A 88 -2.58 -0.59 18.29
CA LEU A 88 -2.96 -0.28 16.92
C LEU A 88 -3.22 -1.59 16.16
N ARG A 89 -4.31 -1.64 15.39
CA ARG A 89 -4.78 -2.79 14.64
C ARG A 89 -5.08 -2.40 13.21
N LEU A 90 -4.75 -3.29 12.28
CA LEU A 90 -5.10 -3.19 10.88
C LEU A 90 -6.06 -4.33 10.50
N GLU A 91 -7.28 -4.00 10.11
CA GLU A 91 -8.31 -4.98 9.74
C GLU A 91 -8.79 -4.83 8.30
N ARG A 92 -9.41 -5.88 7.77
CA ARG A 92 -10.11 -5.81 6.49
C ARG A 92 -11.31 -4.89 6.61
N HIS A 93 -11.50 -4.02 5.63
CA HIS A 93 -12.60 -3.08 5.58
C HIS A 93 -13.50 -3.34 4.37
N CYS A 94 -13.13 -2.83 3.20
CA CYS A 94 -13.88 -3.06 1.96
C CYS A 94 -13.35 -4.26 1.18
N GLN A 95 -14.26 -5.10 0.68
CA GLN A 95 -13.91 -6.15 -0.29
C GLN A 95 -13.70 -5.59 -1.70
N ALA A 96 -14.56 -4.66 -2.11
CA ALA A 96 -14.45 -3.90 -3.35
C ALA A 96 -14.22 -2.42 -3.03
N VAL A 97 -13.01 -1.93 -3.34
CA VAL A 97 -12.60 -0.56 -2.99
C VAL A 97 -13.34 0.46 -3.86
N ASN A 98 -13.97 1.43 -3.20
CA ASN A 98 -14.62 2.58 -3.81
C ASN A 98 -14.36 3.84 -2.94
N PRO A 99 -14.73 5.05 -3.39
CA PRO A 99 -14.44 6.27 -2.63
C PRO A 99 -14.96 6.28 -1.18
N ALA A 100 -16.09 5.62 -0.87
CA ALA A 100 -16.62 5.59 0.50
C ALA A 100 -15.79 4.73 1.48
N CYS A 101 -14.83 3.96 0.97
CA CYS A 101 -13.92 3.13 1.76
C CYS A 101 -12.71 3.91 2.31
N PHE A 102 -12.72 5.23 2.19
CA PHE A 102 -11.61 6.08 2.60
C PHE A 102 -12.04 7.11 3.63
N THR A 103 -11.19 7.33 4.62
CA THR A 103 -11.25 8.54 5.43
C THR A 103 -10.60 9.65 4.63
N PHE A 104 -11.39 10.61 4.15
CA PHE A 104 -10.85 11.81 3.50
C PHE A 104 -10.38 12.80 4.56
N GLY A 105 -9.19 13.38 4.35
CA GLY A 105 -8.76 14.56 5.08
C GLY A 105 -9.39 15.82 4.48
N ALA A 106 -9.73 16.79 5.33
CA ALA A 106 -10.16 18.12 4.90
C ALA A 106 -8.91 18.91 4.44
N LEU A 107 -8.51 18.72 3.19
CA LEU A 107 -7.31 19.31 2.61
C LEU A 107 -7.69 20.27 1.48
N PRO A 108 -7.00 21.42 1.33
CA PRO A 108 -7.27 22.40 0.28
C PRO A 108 -6.64 21.94 -1.06
N VAL A 109 -7.01 20.75 -1.53
CA VAL A 109 -6.51 20.17 -2.78
C VAL A 109 -7.68 19.73 -3.65
N ASP A 110 -7.42 19.60 -4.95
CA ASP A 110 -8.40 19.06 -5.87
C ASP A 110 -8.83 17.64 -5.47
N LYS A 111 -10.13 17.37 -5.52
CA LYS A 111 -10.69 16.07 -5.10
C LYS A 111 -10.16 14.94 -5.96
N ALA A 112 -10.06 15.11 -7.28
CA ALA A 112 -9.59 14.04 -8.16
C ALA A 112 -8.12 13.69 -7.89
N ARG A 113 -7.31 14.68 -7.47
CA ARG A 113 -5.94 14.46 -7.01
C ARG A 113 -5.88 13.61 -5.74
N GLN A 114 -6.68 13.94 -4.73
CA GLN A 114 -6.73 13.17 -3.48
C GLN A 114 -7.29 11.76 -3.70
N ASP A 115 -8.36 11.63 -4.47
CA ASP A 115 -8.97 10.34 -4.81
C ASP A 115 -7.95 9.43 -5.53
N ARG A 116 -7.20 9.96 -6.51
CA ARG A 116 -6.14 9.20 -7.20
C ARG A 116 -5.06 8.72 -6.24
N LEU A 117 -4.54 9.61 -5.39
CA LEU A 117 -3.52 9.27 -4.40
C LEU A 117 -3.97 8.12 -3.48
N LEU A 118 -5.23 8.18 -3.02
CA LEU A 118 -5.80 7.21 -2.10
C LEU A 118 -6.09 5.85 -2.76
N MET A 119 -6.60 5.87 -4.00
CA MET A 119 -6.84 4.63 -4.76
C MET A 119 -5.54 3.90 -5.06
N GLU A 120 -4.49 4.62 -5.45
CA GLU A 120 -3.17 4.03 -5.69
C GLU A 120 -2.56 3.47 -4.39
N LEU A 121 -2.66 4.21 -3.27
CA LEU A 121 -2.26 3.72 -1.95
C LEU A 121 -2.97 2.40 -1.60
N ALA A 122 -4.29 2.34 -1.78
CA ALA A 122 -5.07 1.15 -1.43
C ALA A 122 -4.64 -0.08 -2.24
N ALA A 123 -4.41 0.08 -3.54
CA ALA A 123 -3.97 -1.00 -4.41
C ALA A 123 -2.59 -1.54 -4.00
N LEU A 124 -1.62 -0.65 -3.78
CA LEU A 124 -0.28 -1.06 -3.36
C LEU A 124 -0.25 -1.64 -1.94
N LEU A 125 -1.11 -1.13 -1.04
CA LEU A 125 -1.20 -1.64 0.33
C LEU A 125 -1.77 -3.05 0.34
N ASP A 126 -2.81 -3.31 -0.46
CA ASP A 126 -3.38 -4.65 -0.61
C ASP A 126 -2.38 -5.63 -1.23
N GLN A 127 -1.64 -5.20 -2.25
CA GLN A 127 -0.55 -5.99 -2.83
C GLN A 127 0.51 -6.35 -1.77
N ALA A 128 1.02 -5.36 -1.03
CA ALA A 128 2.07 -5.57 -0.04
C ALA A 128 1.62 -6.48 1.12
N LEU A 129 0.39 -6.30 1.60
CA LEU A 129 -0.17 -7.14 2.66
C LEU A 129 -0.47 -8.56 2.16
N GLY A 130 -0.96 -8.71 0.93
CA GLY A 130 -1.18 -10.01 0.29
C GLY A 130 0.13 -10.79 0.10
N GLU A 131 1.19 -10.12 -0.33
CA GLU A 131 2.53 -10.72 -0.43
C GLU A 131 3.08 -11.10 0.95
N ALA A 132 3.08 -10.16 1.91
CA ALA A 132 3.58 -10.40 3.26
C ALA A 132 2.76 -11.46 4.02
N ALA A 133 1.46 -11.60 3.78
CA ALA A 133 0.66 -12.66 4.38
C ALA A 133 1.07 -14.05 3.84
N ARG A 134 1.48 -14.16 2.57
CA ARG A 134 1.93 -15.43 1.97
C ARG A 134 3.34 -15.84 2.40
N THR A 135 4.24 -14.87 2.58
CA THR A 135 5.67 -15.13 2.81
C THR A 135 6.11 -14.89 4.24
N GLY A 136 5.34 -14.12 5.02
CA GLY A 136 5.80 -13.47 6.24
C GLY A 136 6.67 -12.25 5.93
N GLY A 137 6.66 -11.27 6.82
CA GLY A 137 7.48 -10.07 6.66
C GLY A 137 6.90 -8.84 7.30
N THR A 138 7.45 -7.68 6.95
CA THR A 138 7.03 -6.39 7.47
C THR A 138 6.47 -5.53 6.34
N VAL A 139 5.26 -4.98 6.53
CA VAL A 139 4.71 -3.93 5.68
C VAL A 139 4.77 -2.61 6.44
N THR A 140 5.28 -1.57 5.79
CA THR A 140 5.41 -0.24 6.35
C THR A 140 4.70 0.75 5.44
N LEU A 141 3.75 1.51 5.98
CA LEU A 141 3.21 2.71 5.34
C LEU A 141 3.86 3.91 6.01
N SER A 142 4.71 4.61 5.24
CA SER A 142 5.49 5.74 5.74
C SER A 142 4.62 6.75 6.51
N ARG A 143 5.13 7.25 7.64
CA ARG A 143 4.45 8.21 8.53
C ARG A 143 3.17 7.71 9.22
N LEU A 144 2.68 6.49 8.97
CA LEU A 144 1.46 6.02 9.62
C LEU A 144 1.71 4.79 10.48
N PHE A 145 2.07 3.65 9.90
CA PHE A 145 2.24 2.44 10.69
C PHE A 145 3.24 1.45 10.09
N ARG A 146 3.64 0.51 10.92
CA ARG A 146 4.32 -0.72 10.55
C ARG A 146 3.52 -1.91 11.05
N VAL A 147 3.41 -2.96 10.25
CA VAL A 147 2.81 -4.24 10.62
C VAL A 147 3.80 -5.36 10.32
N GLU A 148 3.91 -6.30 11.24
CA GLU A 148 4.69 -7.52 11.06
C GLU A 148 3.72 -8.70 10.93
N LEU A 149 3.85 -9.44 9.83
CA LEU A 149 2.98 -10.55 9.49
C LEU A 149 3.77 -11.85 9.59
N ARG A 150 3.16 -12.82 10.25
CA ARG A 150 3.57 -14.22 10.13
C ARG A 150 2.92 -14.81 8.87
N ARG A 151 3.58 -15.82 8.30
CA ARG A 151 3.04 -16.56 7.16
C ARG A 151 1.65 -17.12 7.51
N ASN A 152 0.70 -16.92 6.60
CA ASN A 152 -0.72 -17.31 6.70
C ASN A 152 -1.47 -16.70 7.89
N GLN A 153 -0.98 -15.59 8.46
CA GLN A 153 -1.71 -14.86 9.49
C GLN A 153 -2.96 -14.20 8.90
N ALA A 154 -4.11 -14.37 9.56
CA ALA A 154 -5.34 -13.66 9.25
C ALA A 154 -5.39 -12.30 9.98
N PRO A 155 -6.04 -11.28 9.39
CA PRO A 155 -6.33 -10.03 10.08
C PRO A 155 -7.38 -10.23 11.20
N PRO A 156 -7.46 -9.35 12.22
CA PRO A 156 -6.75 -8.08 12.34
C PRO A 156 -5.27 -8.23 12.72
N TYR A 157 -4.41 -7.53 12.00
CA TYR A 157 -2.97 -7.54 12.24
C TYR A 157 -2.59 -6.54 13.34
N PRO A 158 -1.67 -6.91 14.26
CA PRO A 158 -1.09 -5.96 15.19
C PRO A 158 -0.19 -4.99 14.43
N ALA A 159 -0.43 -3.69 14.58
CA ALA A 159 0.37 -2.63 13.99
C ALA A 159 1.08 -1.81 15.09
N ALA A 160 2.14 -1.10 14.70
CA ALA A 160 2.85 -0.15 15.53
C ALA A 160 2.83 1.23 14.85
N PRO A 161 2.60 2.33 15.61
CA PRO A 161 2.77 3.68 15.11
C PRO A 161 4.17 3.89 14.51
N LEU A 162 4.26 4.59 13.37
CA LEU A 162 5.54 4.89 12.72
C LEU A 162 5.76 6.39 12.57
N GLY A 163 6.71 6.93 13.33
CA GLY A 163 7.07 8.35 13.27
C GLY A 163 6.07 9.28 13.95
N TRP A 164 5.31 8.77 14.93
CA TRP A 164 4.44 9.54 15.80
C TRP A 164 4.18 8.77 17.11
N LYS A 165 3.80 9.49 18.17
CA LYS A 165 3.36 8.92 19.44
C LYS A 165 1.82 8.91 19.50
N PRO A 166 1.22 7.76 19.86
CA PRO A 166 -0.22 7.65 20.07
C PRO A 166 -0.66 8.32 21.37
#